data_AF-A0A662T6H0-F1
#
_entry.id   AF-A0A662T6H0-F1
#
_cell.length_a   1.000
_cell.length_b   1.000
_cell.length_c   1.000
_cell.angle_alpha   90.00
_cell.angle_beta   90.00
_cell.angle_gamma   90.00
#
_symmetry.space_group_name_H-M   'P 1'
#
loop_
_entity.id
_entity.type
_entity.pdbx_description
1 polymer ?
#
loop_
_entity_poly.entity_id
_entity_poly.type
_entity_poly.pdbx_seq_one_letter_code
_entity_poly.pdbx_strand_id
1 'polypeptide(L)'
;MYEVMNMGFEEFEEMIDEFFERFERIIREMRRKMKAFEEYLTEDIEGGALKPLTSVYVSGDKITVTADLPLVEPSSIKVELLNPKILYIEAKIKREIPSTYISCSLPPCTFKYFKARVRLPFPATKISSVKLYRDILEVVLLRE
;
A
#
# COMPACT_ATOMS: atom_id res chain seq x y z
N MET A 1 33.37 12.68 -33.65
CA MET A 1 32.89 11.29 -33.60
C MET A 1 34.06 10.34 -33.89
N TYR A 2 35.13 10.33 -33.06
CA TYR A 2 36.30 9.44 -33.22
C TYR A 2 37.20 9.47 -31.96
N GLU A 3 36.68 9.11 -30.78
CA GLU A 3 37.50 8.91 -29.56
C GLU A 3 37.05 7.65 -28.80
N VAL A 4 36.77 6.56 -29.53
CA VAL A 4 36.44 5.26 -28.90
C VAL A 4 37.23 4.10 -29.51
N MET A 5 38.12 4.35 -30.48
CA MET A 5 38.83 3.30 -31.21
C MET A 5 40.31 3.21 -30.83
N ASN A 6 40.59 2.98 -29.55
CA ASN A 6 41.87 2.39 -29.10
C ASN A 6 41.76 1.83 -27.68
N MET A 7 40.63 1.19 -27.35
CA MET A 7 40.52 0.40 -26.12
C MET A 7 41.03 -1.01 -26.41
N GLY A 8 41.95 -1.53 -25.60
CA GLY A 8 42.35 -2.93 -25.65
C GLY A 8 41.16 -3.84 -25.34
N PHE A 9 41.15 -5.06 -25.87
CA PHE A 9 40.08 -6.04 -25.59
C PHE A 9 39.89 -6.28 -24.08
N GLU A 10 40.99 -6.29 -23.32
CA GLU A 10 40.98 -6.42 -21.85
C GLU A 10 40.34 -5.20 -21.15
N GLU A 11 40.65 -3.97 -21.58
CA GLU A 11 40.04 -2.76 -21.02
C GLU A 11 38.53 -2.68 -21.31
N PHE A 12 38.11 -3.20 -22.47
CA PHE A 12 36.70 -3.30 -22.82
C PHE A 12 35.96 -4.35 -21.98
N GLU A 13 36.59 -5.50 -21.71
CA GLU A 13 36.04 -6.52 -20.80
C GLU A 13 35.91 -5.98 -19.37
N GLU A 14 36.93 -5.31 -18.83
CA GLU A 14 36.87 -4.67 -17.51
C GLU A 14 35.75 -3.61 -17.43
N MET A 15 35.59 -2.79 -18.47
CA MET A 15 34.51 -1.79 -18.54
C MET A 15 33.11 -2.43 -18.58
N ILE A 16 32.96 -3.56 -19.28
CA ILE A 16 31.71 -4.31 -19.35
C ILE A 16 31.40 -4.98 -18.01
N ASP A 17 32.39 -5.57 -17.35
CA ASP A 17 32.23 -6.19 -16.04
C ASP A 17 31.86 -5.16 -14.96
N GLU A 18 32.55 -4.02 -14.92
CA GLU A 18 32.18 -2.91 -14.02
C GLU A 18 30.76 -2.40 -14.30
N PHE A 19 30.36 -2.34 -15.58
CA PHE A 19 29.00 -1.96 -15.97
C PHE A 19 27.96 -2.96 -15.46
N PHE A 20 28.19 -4.27 -15.65
CA PHE A 20 27.29 -5.32 -15.17
C PHE A 20 27.21 -5.34 -13.65
N GLU A 21 28.32 -5.24 -12.92
CA GLU A 21 28.32 -5.19 -11.46
C GLU A 21 27.51 -3.99 -10.92
N ARG A 22 27.68 -2.82 -11.55
CA ARG A 22 26.93 -1.62 -11.19
C ARG A 22 25.44 -1.78 -11.50
N PHE A 23 25.11 -2.41 -12.62
CA PHE A 23 23.74 -2.68 -13.02
C PHE A 23 23.06 -3.68 -12.07
N GLU A 24 23.75 -4.76 -11.70
CA GLU A 24 23.26 -5.73 -10.71
C GLU A 24 23.00 -5.08 -9.35
N ARG A 25 23.88 -4.17 -8.91
CA ARG A 25 23.69 -3.43 -7.66
C ARG A 25 22.42 -2.59 -7.69
N ILE A 26 22.20 -1.86 -8.79
CA ILE A 26 20.99 -1.05 -8.99
C ILE A 26 19.73 -1.94 -8.99
N ILE A 27 19.74 -3.04 -9.74
CA ILE A 27 18.62 -3.99 -9.78
C ILE A 27 18.34 -4.55 -8.38
N ARG A 28 19.37 -4.93 -7.63
CA ARG A 28 19.22 -5.50 -6.28
C ARG A 28 18.63 -4.48 -5.31
N GLU A 29 19.05 -3.22 -5.38
CA GLU A 29 18.47 -2.13 -4.59
C GLU A 29 17.02 -1.84 -4.98
N MET A 30 16.71 -1.79 -6.27
CA MET A 30 15.34 -1.62 -6.77
C MET A 30 14.43 -2.75 -6.29
N ARG A 31 14.90 -4.00 -6.37
CA ARG A 31 14.15 -5.18 -5.91
C ARG A 31 13.87 -5.15 -4.41
N ARG A 32 14.84 -4.69 -3.60
CA ARG A 32 14.64 -4.50 -2.15
C ARG A 32 13.59 -3.43 -1.86
N LYS A 33 13.64 -2.29 -2.58
CA LYS A 33 12.66 -1.20 -2.43
C LYS A 33 11.26 -1.62 -2.88
N MET A 34 11.14 -2.35 -3.99
CA MET A 34 9.87 -2.93 -4.45
C MET A 34 9.30 -3.90 -3.44
N LYS A 35 10.11 -4.82 -2.90
CA LYS A 35 9.67 -5.75 -1.87
C LYS A 35 9.12 -5.04 -0.63
N ALA A 36 9.81 -4.01 -0.15
CA ALA A 36 9.35 -3.21 0.99
C ALA A 36 8.02 -2.47 0.70
N PHE A 37 7.86 -1.97 -0.52
CA PHE A 37 6.62 -1.32 -0.96
C PHE A 37 5.45 -2.32 -1.09
N GLU A 38 5.72 -3.53 -1.57
CA GLU A 38 4.76 -4.62 -1.63
C GLU A 38 4.31 -5.05 -0.24
N GLU A 39 5.25 -5.34 0.65
CA GLU A 39 4.96 -5.70 2.06
C GLU A 39 4.11 -4.63 2.75
N TYR A 40 4.36 -3.34 2.47
CA TYR A 40 3.57 -2.23 2.98
C TYR A 40 2.12 -2.21 2.45
N LEU A 41 1.91 -2.52 1.16
CA LEU A 41 0.58 -2.58 0.54
C LEU A 41 -0.22 -3.82 1.00
N THR A 42 0.47 -4.89 1.39
CA THR A 42 -0.11 -6.20 1.65
C THR A 42 0.14 -6.67 3.08
N GLU A 43 -0.06 -5.82 4.09
CA GLU A 43 0.13 -6.17 5.52
C GLU A 43 -0.65 -7.42 6.03
N ASP A 44 -1.38 -8.14 5.15
CA ASP A 44 -1.92 -9.49 5.38
C ASP A 44 -1.97 -10.30 4.06
N ILE A 45 -0.82 -10.69 3.50
CA ILE A 45 -0.74 -11.54 2.28
C ILE A 45 -1.51 -12.86 2.47
N GLU A 46 -1.43 -13.47 3.66
CA GLU A 46 -2.12 -14.73 3.97
C GLU A 46 -3.65 -14.58 3.96
N GLY A 47 -4.17 -13.36 4.18
CA GLY A 47 -5.59 -13.07 4.22
C GLY A 47 -6.22 -12.61 2.89
N GLY A 48 -5.42 -12.45 1.83
CA GLY A 48 -5.90 -11.89 0.56
C GLY A 48 -6.47 -10.48 0.73
N ALA A 49 -5.83 -9.65 1.56
CA ALA A 49 -6.28 -8.30 1.87
C ALA A 49 -5.33 -7.23 1.30
N LEU A 50 -5.92 -6.17 0.74
CA LEU A 50 -5.23 -4.96 0.32
C LEU A 50 -5.33 -3.90 1.42
N LYS A 51 -4.24 -3.18 1.66
CA LYS A 51 -4.28 -1.98 2.48
C LYS A 51 -4.83 -0.81 1.66
N PRO A 52 -6.00 -0.23 2.00
CA PRO A 52 -6.49 0.96 1.33
C PRO A 52 -5.61 2.17 1.65
N LEU A 53 -5.59 3.15 0.75
CA LEU A 53 -4.99 4.45 1.05
C LEU A 53 -5.87 5.13 2.11
N THR A 54 -5.25 5.54 3.22
CA THR A 54 -5.96 6.16 4.35
C THR A 54 -5.38 7.52 4.68
N SER A 55 -6.23 8.47 5.05
CA SER A 55 -5.83 9.79 5.54
C SER A 55 -6.56 10.12 6.83
N VAL A 56 -5.89 10.87 7.71
CA VAL A 56 -6.44 11.27 9.01
C VAL A 56 -6.37 12.78 9.16
N TYR A 57 -7.51 13.39 9.44
CA TYR A 57 -7.68 14.81 9.65
C TYR A 57 -8.24 15.06 11.05
N VAL A 58 -7.77 16.11 11.73
CA VAL A 58 -8.27 16.51 13.04
C VAL A 58 -8.81 17.92 12.94
N SER A 59 -10.06 18.12 13.37
CA SER A 59 -10.71 19.42 13.40
C SER A 59 -11.54 19.56 14.67
N GLY A 60 -11.13 20.44 15.57
CA GLY A 60 -11.76 20.58 16.88
C GLY A 60 -11.81 19.24 17.62
N ASP A 61 -12.99 18.85 18.08
CA ASP A 61 -13.29 17.59 18.77
C ASP A 61 -13.50 16.38 17.85
N LYS A 62 -13.24 16.53 16.55
CA LYS A 62 -13.49 15.49 15.54
C LYS A 62 -12.20 14.98 14.92
N ILE A 63 -12.15 13.66 14.75
CA ILE A 63 -11.15 12.99 13.92
C ILE A 63 -11.91 12.46 12.70
N THR A 64 -11.47 12.82 11.50
CA THR A 64 -12.02 12.30 10.24
C THR A 64 -10.99 11.40 9.60
N VAL A 65 -11.34 10.14 9.39
CA VAL A 65 -10.53 9.17 8.66
C VAL A 65 -11.18 8.93 7.30
N THR A 66 -10.41 9.07 6.23
CA THR A 66 -10.85 8.67 4.90
C THR A 66 -10.10 7.43 4.45
N ALA A 67 -10.77 6.55 3.70
CA ALA A 67 -10.17 5.37 3.08
C ALA A 67 -10.68 5.19 1.65
N ASP A 68 -9.77 4.98 0.70
CA ASP A 68 -10.12 4.69 -0.68
C ASP A 68 -10.48 3.19 -0.83
N LEU A 69 -11.75 2.94 -1.14
CA LEU A 69 -12.36 1.60 -1.22
C LEU A 69 -13.03 1.39 -2.59
N PRO A 70 -12.26 1.35 -3.70
CA PRO A 70 -12.83 1.11 -5.03
C PRO A 70 -13.49 -0.27 -5.14
N LEU A 71 -14.63 -0.32 -5.84
CA LEU A 71 -15.30 -1.57 -6.19
C LEU A 71 -15.73 -2.43 -4.99
N VAL A 72 -15.92 -1.84 -3.81
CA VAL A 72 -16.39 -2.58 -2.63
C VAL A 72 -17.90 -2.83 -2.64
N GLU A 73 -18.31 -3.88 -1.95
CA GLU A 73 -19.70 -4.14 -1.59
C GLU A 73 -20.07 -3.27 -0.39
N PRO A 74 -20.94 -2.25 -0.54
CA PRO A 74 -21.18 -1.27 0.54
C PRO A 74 -21.75 -1.89 1.82
N SER A 75 -22.56 -2.94 1.70
CA SER A 75 -23.13 -3.69 2.82
C SER A 75 -22.10 -4.50 3.61
N SER A 76 -20.91 -4.72 3.05
CA SER A 76 -19.82 -5.47 3.70
C SER A 76 -18.89 -4.61 4.54
N ILE A 77 -19.08 -3.27 4.52
CA ILE A 77 -18.18 -2.34 5.20
C ILE A 77 -18.33 -2.50 6.71
N LYS A 78 -17.23 -2.90 7.35
CA LYS A 78 -17.09 -2.99 8.79
C LYS A 78 -16.13 -1.90 9.26
N VAL A 79 -16.59 -1.10 10.22
CA VAL A 79 -15.77 -0.07 10.87
C VAL A 79 -15.91 -0.25 12.37
N GLU A 80 -14.80 -0.40 13.07
CA GLU A 80 -14.79 -0.59 14.52
C GLU A 80 -13.59 0.07 15.18
N LEU A 81 -13.78 0.61 16.39
CA LEU A 81 -12.67 1.01 17.25
C LEU A 81 -12.17 -0.23 17.99
N LEU A 82 -10.98 -0.72 17.64
CA LEU A 82 -10.35 -1.84 18.36
C LEU A 82 -9.86 -1.42 19.75
N ASN A 83 -9.45 -0.16 19.86
CA ASN A 83 -9.14 0.53 21.11
C ASN A 83 -9.22 2.05 20.84
N PRO A 84 -9.08 2.92 21.85
CA PRO A 84 -9.23 4.36 21.66
C PRO A 84 -8.29 4.97 20.61
N LYS A 85 -7.17 4.32 20.25
CA LYS A 85 -6.20 4.84 19.27
C LYS A 85 -6.13 4.04 17.96
N ILE A 86 -6.94 3.00 17.77
CA ILE A 86 -6.90 2.16 16.57
C ILE A 86 -8.30 1.99 16.01
N LEU A 87 -8.52 2.57 14.83
CA LEU A 87 -9.68 2.34 14.00
C LEU A 87 -9.39 1.19 13.03
N TYR A 88 -10.26 0.18 13.00
CA TYR A 88 -10.23 -0.90 12.03
C TYR A 88 -11.28 -0.66 10.95
N ILE A 89 -10.86 -0.88 9.70
CA ILE A 89 -11.71 -0.80 8.51
C ILE A 89 -11.53 -2.11 7.75
N GLU A 90 -12.63 -2.76 7.41
CA GLU A 90 -12.67 -3.91 6.52
C GLU A 90 -13.81 -3.74 5.51
N ALA A 91 -13.57 -4.10 4.26
CA ALA A 91 -14.59 -4.11 3.22
C ALA A 91 -14.31 -5.21 2.20
N LYS A 92 -15.35 -5.91 1.75
CA LYS A 92 -15.23 -6.93 0.71
C LYS A 92 -15.24 -6.29 -0.67
N ILE A 93 -14.35 -6.77 -1.54
CA ILE A 93 -14.27 -6.34 -2.94
C ILE A 93 -15.33 -7.12 -3.74
N LYS A 94 -16.12 -6.44 -4.58
CA LYS A 94 -17.19 -7.05 -5.40
C LYS A 94 -16.67 -8.13 -6.35
N ARG A 95 -15.46 -7.94 -6.88
CA ARG A 95 -14.77 -8.86 -7.78
C ARG A 95 -13.36 -9.05 -7.27
N GLU A 96 -12.95 -10.30 -7.08
CA GLU A 96 -11.60 -10.60 -6.62
C GLU A 96 -10.56 -10.00 -7.58
N ILE A 97 -9.52 -9.38 -7.02
CA ILE A 97 -8.45 -8.75 -7.80
C ILE A 97 -7.25 -9.70 -7.79
N PRO A 98 -6.84 -10.27 -8.94
CA PRO A 98 -5.62 -11.07 -9.01
C PRO A 98 -4.39 -10.21 -8.70
N SER A 99 -3.39 -10.78 -8.04
CA SER A 99 -2.18 -10.05 -7.67
C SER A 99 -1.42 -9.44 -8.85
N THR A 100 -1.54 -10.04 -10.03
CA THR A 100 -0.97 -9.55 -11.29
C THR A 100 -1.49 -8.18 -11.72
N TYR A 101 -2.67 -7.75 -11.27
CA TYR A 101 -3.20 -6.40 -11.52
C TYR A 101 -2.63 -5.34 -10.58
N ILE A 102 -2.03 -5.76 -9.46
CA ILE A 102 -1.44 -4.88 -8.45
C ILE A 102 0.07 -4.76 -8.67
N SER A 103 0.75 -5.89 -8.83
CA SER A 103 2.18 -5.91 -9.16
C SER A 103 2.60 -7.25 -9.75
N CYS A 104 3.54 -7.23 -10.70
CA CYS A 104 4.12 -8.44 -11.29
C CYS A 104 5.04 -9.21 -10.32
N SER A 105 5.44 -8.61 -9.21
CA SER A 105 6.37 -9.19 -8.22
C SER A 105 5.67 -9.86 -7.04
N LEU A 106 4.37 -9.65 -6.86
CA LEU A 106 3.60 -10.32 -5.83
C LEU A 106 3.43 -11.82 -6.17
N PRO A 107 3.45 -12.72 -5.17
CA PRO A 107 3.05 -14.10 -5.39
C PRO A 107 1.65 -14.20 -6.03
N PRO A 108 1.35 -15.23 -6.83
CA PRO A 108 0.01 -15.47 -7.34
C PRO A 108 -0.99 -15.61 -6.18
N CYS A 109 -1.89 -14.64 -6.03
CA CYS A 109 -2.98 -14.67 -5.06
C CYS A 109 -4.18 -13.85 -5.56
N THR A 110 -5.31 -13.98 -4.87
CA THR A 110 -6.49 -13.13 -5.14
C THR A 110 -6.83 -12.29 -3.91
N PHE A 111 -7.01 -11.00 -4.14
CA PHE A 111 -7.43 -10.06 -3.12
C PHE A 111 -8.96 -10.00 -3.08
N LYS A 112 -9.51 -10.21 -1.89
CA LYS A 112 -10.95 -10.28 -1.64
C LYS A 112 -11.44 -9.17 -0.72
N TYR A 113 -10.53 -8.54 0.01
CA TYR A 113 -10.86 -7.54 1.02
C TYR A 113 -9.91 -6.33 0.94
N PHE A 114 -10.42 -5.19 1.36
CA PHE A 114 -9.60 -4.12 1.92
C PHE A 114 -9.57 -4.26 3.43
N LYS A 115 -8.40 -4.11 4.04
CA LYS A 115 -8.23 -4.08 5.51
C LYS A 115 -7.24 -3.00 5.92
N ALA A 116 -7.60 -2.21 6.92
CA ALA A 116 -6.70 -1.22 7.51
C ALA A 116 -6.84 -1.16 9.03
N ARG A 117 -5.71 -1.02 9.71
CA ARG A 117 -5.62 -0.57 11.11
C ARG A 117 -5.05 0.84 11.12
N VAL A 118 -5.92 1.83 11.24
CA VAL A 118 -5.55 3.24 11.23
C VAL A 118 -5.25 3.71 12.65
N ARG A 119 -4.01 4.13 12.88
CA ARG A 119 -3.59 4.73 14.15
C ARG A 119 -4.08 6.16 14.24
N LEU A 120 -4.89 6.45 15.24
CA LEU A 120 -5.43 7.78 15.49
C LEU A 120 -4.41 8.65 16.24
N PRO A 121 -4.30 9.95 15.91
CA PRO A 121 -3.39 10.86 16.59
C PRO A 121 -3.81 11.11 18.05
N PHE A 122 -5.12 11.07 18.33
CA PHE A 122 -5.70 11.23 19.66
C PHE A 122 -6.68 10.07 19.96
N PRO A 123 -6.92 9.77 21.25
CA PRO A 123 -7.97 8.83 21.64
C PRO A 123 -9.34 9.28 21.13
N ALA A 124 -10.07 8.36 20.51
CA ALA A 124 -11.47 8.53 20.14
C ALA A 124 -12.36 7.74 21.12
N THR A 125 -13.52 8.32 21.46
CA THR A 125 -14.52 7.68 22.34
C THR A 125 -15.54 6.90 21.55
N LYS A 126 -16.01 7.44 20.43
CA LYS A 126 -17.03 6.80 19.60
C LYS A 126 -16.94 7.21 18.13
N ILE A 127 -17.44 6.31 17.29
CA ILE A 127 -17.70 6.58 15.88
C ILE A 127 -19.03 7.36 15.80
N SER A 128 -18.97 8.57 15.27
CA SER A 128 -20.13 9.45 15.10
C SER A 128 -20.86 9.22 13.77
N SER A 129 -20.12 8.90 12.71
CA SER A 129 -20.70 8.71 11.37
C SER A 129 -19.78 7.84 10.51
N VAL A 130 -20.40 7.04 9.64
CA VAL A 130 -19.73 6.26 8.60
C VAL A 130 -20.49 6.50 7.32
N LYS A 131 -19.80 6.99 6.28
CA LYS A 131 -20.40 7.30 4.98
C LYS A 131 -19.50 6.79 3.87
N LEU A 132 -20.10 6.18 2.84
CA LEU A 132 -19.41 5.83 1.62
C LEU A 132 -19.93 6.74 0.49
N TYR A 133 -19.03 7.45 -0.18
CA TYR A 133 -19.36 8.28 -1.35
C TYR A 133 -18.33 8.08 -2.45
N ARG A 134 -18.79 7.66 -3.64
CA ARG A 134 -17.94 7.43 -4.83
C ARG A 134 -16.64 6.68 -4.49
N ASP A 135 -16.80 5.56 -3.81
CA ASP A 135 -15.71 4.67 -3.36
C ASP A 135 -14.83 5.20 -2.22
N ILE A 136 -15.06 6.39 -1.68
CA ILE A 136 -14.35 6.91 -0.52
C ILE A 136 -15.19 6.69 0.73
N LEU A 137 -14.62 5.96 1.70
CA LEU A 137 -15.19 5.82 3.03
C LEU A 137 -14.74 6.99 3.90
N GLU A 138 -15.69 7.71 4.48
CA GLU A 138 -15.47 8.73 5.50
C GLU A 138 -15.97 8.20 6.84
N VAL A 139 -15.07 8.16 7.83
CA VAL A 139 -15.38 7.81 9.21
C VAL A 139 -15.11 9.01 10.09
N VAL A 140 -16.14 9.52 10.75
CA VAL A 140 -16.01 10.63 11.71
C VAL A 140 -16.09 10.07 13.12
N LEU A 141 -15.09 10.39 13.94
CA LEU A 141 -14.99 10.00 15.33
C LEU A 141 -14.98 11.23 16.23
N LEU A 142 -15.50 11.10 17.44
CA LEU A 142 -15.38 12.13 18.47
C LEU A 142 -14.21 11.80 19.40
N ARG A 143 -13.44 12.83 19.74
CA ARG A 143 -12.43 12.75 20.80
C ARG A 143 -13.04 13.19 22.14
N GLU A 144 -12.38 12.79 23.21
CA GLU A 144 -12.58 13.35 24.55
C GLU A 144 -12.05 14.79 24.67
#